data_AF-A0A5N9GV31-F1
#
_entry.id   AF-A0A5N9GV31-F1
#
_cell.length_a   1.000
_cell.length_b   1.000
_cell.length_c   1.000
_cell.angle_alpha   90.00
_cell.angle_beta   90.00
_cell.angle_gamma   90.00
#
_symmetry.space_group_name_H-M   'P 1'
#
loop_
_entity.id
_entity.type
_entity.pdbx_description
1 polymer ?
#
loop_
_entity_poly.entity_id
_entity_poly.type
_entity_poly.pdbx_seq_one_letter_code
_entity_poly.pdbx_strand_id
1 'polypeptide(L)'
;MLCDSGFRLGLRWRFKNLSALEPVFESGDFMINFALRFVTVAGKEVKMTPTEYSLLSELVTHKGKVMTHKMLLQQVWGIEYGEEVDYLRVFVNRLRHNLQDDSSNPRYIRTETGVGYRFIVEQLQQANADAARPSKNAALSR
;
A
#
# COMPACT_ATOMS: atom_id res chain seq x y z
N MET A 1 -14.26 39.81 10.77
CA MET A 1 -14.72 38.50 10.25
C MET A 1 -13.98 38.25 8.94
N LEU A 2 -12.69 37.95 9.07
CA LEU A 2 -11.75 37.68 7.99
C LEU A 2 -10.90 36.52 8.50
N CYS A 3 -11.06 35.33 7.93
CA CYS A 3 -10.10 34.25 8.09
C CYS A 3 -9.46 34.01 6.72
N ASP A 4 -8.63 34.98 6.34
CA ASP A 4 -7.53 34.77 5.43
C ASP A 4 -6.44 34.07 6.24
N SER A 5 -6.13 32.81 5.93
CA SER A 5 -5.01 32.10 6.55
C SER A 5 -4.40 31.13 5.55
N GLY A 6 -3.68 31.72 4.60
CA GLY A 6 -2.26 31.38 4.44
C GLY A 6 -1.93 30.01 3.86
N PHE A 7 -2.28 29.78 2.60
CA PHE A 7 -1.52 28.87 1.75
C PHE A 7 -0.18 29.53 1.39
N ARG A 8 0.90 29.23 2.12
CA ARG A 8 2.28 29.51 1.69
C ARG A 8 3.24 28.42 2.15
N LEU A 9 4.19 28.14 1.23
CA LEU A 9 5.35 27.24 1.32
C LEU A 9 5.00 25.78 1.01
N GLY A 10 5.47 25.15 -0.08
CA GLY A 10 6.67 25.45 -0.84
C GLY A 10 7.48 24.17 -1.05
N LEU A 11 6.86 23.08 -1.48
CA LEU A 11 7.59 21.98 -2.14
C LEU A 11 6.86 21.64 -3.43
N ARG A 12 7.43 22.11 -4.54
CA ARG A 12 7.11 21.61 -5.87
C ARG A 12 7.68 20.20 -5.97
N TRP A 13 6.94 19.20 -5.52
CA TRP A 13 7.27 17.78 -5.68
C TRP A 13 7.25 17.44 -7.17
N ARG A 14 8.38 17.70 -7.84
CA ARG A 14 8.65 17.26 -9.21
C ARG A 14 8.84 15.75 -9.19
N PHE A 15 7.76 14.98 -9.05
CA PHE A 15 7.72 13.60 -9.53
C PHE A 15 7.65 13.62 -11.05
N LYS A 16 8.74 14.08 -11.67
CA LYS A 16 8.99 13.89 -13.10
C LYS A 16 10.21 12.99 -13.18
N ASN A 17 9.96 11.71 -13.37
CA ASN A 17 10.95 10.64 -13.55
C ASN A 17 11.83 10.32 -12.33
N LEU A 18 11.26 9.71 -11.30
CA LEU A 18 12.03 8.73 -10.53
C LEU A 18 11.84 7.40 -11.26
N SER A 19 12.97 6.93 -11.80
CA SER A 19 13.15 5.80 -12.70
C SER A 19 12.30 4.57 -12.37
N ALA A 20 11.97 3.81 -13.41
CA ALA A 20 11.28 2.50 -13.41
C ALA A 20 11.98 1.37 -12.61
N LEU A 21 12.77 1.72 -11.59
CA LEU A 21 13.57 0.86 -10.73
C LEU A 21 13.19 0.96 -9.25
N GLU A 22 12.43 1.97 -8.83
CA GLU A 22 11.94 2.03 -7.45
C GLU A 22 10.60 1.27 -7.35
N PRO A 23 10.51 0.22 -6.53
CA PRO A 23 9.24 -0.43 -6.25
C PRO A 23 8.36 0.56 -5.49
N VAL A 24 7.54 1.29 -6.23
CA VAL A 24 6.52 2.20 -5.71
C VAL A 24 5.16 1.61 -6.07
N PHE A 25 4.27 1.58 -5.09
CA PHE A 25 2.86 1.29 -5.33
C PHE A 25 2.07 2.57 -5.15
N GLU A 26 1.29 2.93 -6.17
CA GLU A 26 0.41 4.10 -6.19
C GLU A 26 -1.03 3.69 -6.48
N SER A 27 -1.95 4.30 -5.74
CA SER A 27 -3.37 4.29 -6.08
C SER A 27 -4.10 5.47 -5.46
N GLY A 28 -4.72 6.27 -6.33
CA GLY A 28 -5.41 7.49 -5.95
C GLY A 28 -4.50 8.36 -5.08
N ASP A 29 -4.95 8.65 -3.86
CA ASP A 29 -4.21 9.46 -2.90
C ASP A 29 -3.17 8.69 -2.08
N PHE A 30 -3.08 7.36 -2.21
CA PHE A 30 -2.16 6.52 -1.45
C PHE A 30 -0.93 6.15 -2.27
N MET A 31 0.24 6.27 -1.64
CA MET A 31 1.51 5.81 -2.20
C MET A 31 2.35 5.15 -1.11
N ILE A 32 3.02 4.06 -1.46
CA ILE A 32 4.07 3.44 -0.62
C ILE A 32 5.31 3.24 -1.47
N ASN A 33 6.46 3.70 -0.97
CA ASN A 33 7.76 3.47 -1.57
C ASN A 33 8.49 2.37 -0.78
N PHE A 34 8.69 1.21 -1.41
CA PHE A 34 9.27 0.05 -0.74
C PHE A 34 10.78 0.20 -0.50
N ALA A 35 11.49 0.94 -1.36
CA ALA A 35 12.93 1.15 -1.23
C ALA A 35 13.27 2.13 -0.10
N LEU A 36 12.55 3.25 -0.03
CA LEU A 36 12.76 4.30 0.95
C LEU A 36 11.96 4.09 2.25
N ARG A 37 11.09 3.07 2.29
CA ARG A 37 10.27 2.70 3.44
C ARG A 37 9.42 3.82 4.01
N PHE A 38 8.72 4.56 3.15
CA PHE A 38 7.75 5.57 3.58
C PHE A 38 6.43 5.46 2.83
N VAL A 39 5.40 6.06 3.42
CA VAL A 39 4.02 6.02 2.94
C VAL A 39 3.49 7.45 2.88
N THR A 40 2.73 7.79 1.84
CA THR A 40 1.99 9.05 1.77
C THR A 40 0.51 8.81 1.52
N VAL A 41 -0.31 9.67 2.12
CA VAL A 41 -1.77 9.73 1.90
C VAL A 41 -2.14 11.18 1.62
N ALA A 42 -2.81 11.42 0.49
CA ALA A 42 -3.17 12.76 0.01
C ALA A 42 -1.95 13.71 -0.03
N GLY A 43 -0.79 13.19 -0.46
CA GLY A 43 0.47 13.92 -0.55
C GLY A 43 1.14 14.25 0.78
N LYS A 44 0.63 13.73 1.92
CA LYS A 44 1.24 13.89 3.24
C LYS A 44 1.90 12.61 3.68
N GLU A 45 3.14 12.69 4.17
CA GLU A 45 3.84 11.55 4.75
C GLU A 45 3.14 11.06 6.02
N VAL A 46 2.89 9.75 6.07
CA VAL A 46 2.29 9.08 7.23
C VAL A 46 3.41 8.47 8.05
N LYS A 47 3.63 9.00 9.26
CA LYS A 47 4.62 8.46 10.19
C LYS A 47 4.12 7.14 10.75
N MET A 48 4.95 6.11 10.67
CA MET A 48 4.66 4.77 11.16
C MET A 48 5.89 4.20 11.88
N THR A 49 5.66 3.28 12.81
CA THR A 49 6.73 2.46 13.38
C THR A 49 7.25 1.45 12.33
N PRO A 50 8.47 0.91 12.49
CA PRO A 50 9.00 -0.10 11.58
C PRO A 50 8.09 -1.31 11.41
N THR A 51 7.43 -1.75 12.50
CA THR A 51 6.51 -2.89 12.50
C THR A 51 5.21 -2.60 11.78
N GLU A 52 4.62 -1.41 11.97
CA GLU A 52 3.42 -0.98 11.23
C GLU A 52 3.70 -0.89 9.73
N TYR A 53 4.86 -0.35 9.36
CA TYR A 53 5.29 -0.33 7.96
C TYR A 53 5.43 -1.75 7.40
N SER A 54 6.10 -2.66 8.11
CA SER A 54 6.27 -4.04 7.65
C SER A 54 4.93 -4.74 7.45
N LEU A 55 3.98 -4.55 8.36
CA LEU A 55 2.62 -5.09 8.25
C LEU A 55 1.89 -4.54 7.02
N LEU A 56 1.94 -3.23 6.79
CA LEU A 56 1.35 -2.62 5.61
C LEU A 56 2.01 -3.10 4.32
N SER A 57 3.34 -3.16 4.31
CA SER A 57 4.12 -3.62 3.17
C SER A 57 3.72 -5.04 2.76
N GLU A 58 3.53 -5.93 3.72
CA GLU A 58 3.09 -7.31 3.49
C GLU A 58 1.68 -7.36 2.87
N LEU A 59 0.76 -6.55 3.41
CA LEU A 59 -0.61 -6.42 2.91
C LEU A 59 -0.66 -5.85 1.47
N VAL A 60 0.14 -4.83 1.18
CA VAL A 60 0.18 -4.19 -0.15
C VAL A 60 0.87 -5.11 -1.17
N THR A 61 1.92 -5.82 -0.78
CA THR A 61 2.61 -6.80 -1.64
C THR A 61 1.62 -7.91 -2.07
N HIS A 62 0.74 -8.31 -1.16
CA HIS A 62 -0.32 -9.30 -1.39
C HIS A 62 -1.69 -8.69 -1.66
N LYS A 63 -1.75 -7.46 -2.20
CA LYS A 63 -3.01 -6.75 -2.48
C LYS A 63 -4.07 -7.61 -3.17
N GLY A 64 -5.32 -7.40 -2.81
CA GLY A 64 -6.47 -8.15 -3.31
C GLY A 64 -6.61 -9.57 -2.75
N LYS A 65 -5.54 -10.17 -2.22
CA LYS A 65 -5.56 -11.48 -1.56
C LYS A 65 -5.84 -11.34 -0.06
N VAL A 66 -6.52 -12.35 0.50
CA VAL A 66 -6.70 -12.43 1.94
C VAL A 66 -5.41 -12.96 2.56
N MET A 67 -4.83 -12.16 3.44
CA MET A 67 -3.70 -12.55 4.28
C MET A 67 -4.25 -13.03 5.62
N THR A 68 -4.03 -14.32 5.93
CA THR A 68 -4.55 -14.90 7.18
C THR A 68 -3.84 -14.31 8.40
N HIS A 69 -4.48 -14.36 9.57
CA HIS A 69 -3.85 -13.90 10.82
C HIS A 69 -2.48 -14.55 11.04
N LYS A 70 -2.41 -15.88 10.90
CA LYS A 70 -1.19 -16.67 11.06
C LYS A 70 -0.10 -16.24 10.06
N MET A 71 -0.44 -16.06 8.79
CA MET A 71 0.54 -15.60 7.79
C MET A 71 1.10 -14.22 8.14
N LEU A 72 0.25 -13.26 8.50
CA LEU A 72 0.70 -11.91 8.85
C LEU A 72 1.59 -11.91 10.09
N LEU A 73 1.21 -12.67 11.12
CA LEU A 73 2.01 -12.82 12.34
C LEU A 73 3.39 -13.41 12.03
N GLN A 74 3.42 -14.47 11.23
CA GLN A 74 4.67 -15.16 10.88
C GLN A 74 5.59 -14.33 9.98
N GLN A 75 5.04 -13.59 9.02
CA GLN A 75 5.85 -12.75 8.11
C GLN A 75 6.43 -11.52 8.81
N VAL A 76 5.70 -10.92 9.75
CA VAL A 76 6.12 -9.65 10.38
C VAL A 76 6.90 -9.87 11.68
N TRP A 77 6.56 -10.89 12.47
CA TRP A 77 7.19 -11.15 13.79
C TRP A 77 7.91 -12.50 13.90
N GLY A 78 7.58 -13.48 13.04
CA GLY A 78 8.22 -14.80 13.02
C GLY A 78 7.30 -15.95 13.44
N ILE A 79 7.78 -17.18 13.25
CA ILE A 79 6.96 -18.42 13.34
C ILE A 79 6.26 -18.57 14.69
N GLU A 80 6.93 -18.16 15.78
CA GLU A 80 6.44 -18.27 17.17
C GLU A 80 5.16 -17.47 17.44
N TYR A 81 4.89 -16.41 16.68
CA TYR A 81 3.77 -15.50 16.93
C TYR A 81 2.45 -15.94 16.26
N GLY A 82 2.41 -17.11 15.59
CA GLY A 82 1.32 -17.49 14.67
C GLY A 82 -0.09 -17.56 15.27
N GLU A 83 -0.22 -17.64 16.60
CA GLU A 83 -1.50 -17.78 17.31
C GLU A 83 -1.92 -16.49 18.06
N GLU A 84 -1.11 -15.43 18.04
CA GLU A 84 -1.35 -14.17 18.77
C GLU A 84 -2.26 -13.18 18.01
N VAL A 85 -3.49 -13.59 17.72
CA VAL A 85 -4.44 -12.80 16.89
C VAL A 85 -4.77 -11.43 17.50
N ASP A 86 -4.92 -11.33 18.82
CA ASP A 86 -5.24 -10.06 19.48
C ASP A 86 -4.07 -9.07 19.41
N TYR A 87 -2.84 -9.56 19.41
CA TYR A 87 -1.66 -8.74 19.19
C TYR A 87 -1.68 -8.15 17.77
N LEU A 88 -1.96 -8.96 16.74
CA LEU A 88 -2.13 -8.48 15.36
C LEU A 88 -3.22 -7.41 15.24
N ARG A 89 -4.37 -7.59 15.91
CA ARG A 89 -5.48 -6.62 15.89
C ARG A 89 -5.08 -5.25 16.42
N VAL A 90 -4.23 -5.18 17.46
CA VAL A 90 -3.71 -3.91 17.97
C VAL A 90 -2.92 -3.17 16.88
N PHE A 91 -2.04 -3.86 16.16
CA PHE A 91 -1.27 -3.24 15.08
C PHE A 91 -2.12 -2.84 13.89
N VAL A 92 -3.12 -3.66 13.50
CA VAL A 92 -4.05 -3.28 12.44
C VAL A 92 -4.85 -2.04 12.82
N ASN A 93 -5.28 -1.92 14.08
CA ASN A 93 -6.00 -0.73 14.55
C ASN A 93 -5.11 0.53 14.53
N ARG A 94 -3.84 0.43 14.92
CA ARG A 94 -2.88 1.54 14.77
C ARG A 94 -2.64 1.91 13.32
N LEU A 95 -2.49 0.90 12.46
CA LEU A 95 -2.31 1.09 11.02
C LEU A 95 -3.50 1.82 10.40
N ARG A 96 -4.73 1.41 10.75
CA ARG A 96 -5.97 2.10 10.36
C ARG A 96 -6.00 3.54 10.84
N HIS A 97 -5.63 3.80 12.08
CA HIS A 97 -5.56 5.17 12.60
C HIS A 97 -4.59 6.04 11.80
N ASN A 98 -3.38 5.53 11.53
CA ASN A 98 -2.35 6.23 10.76
C ASN A 98 -2.82 6.52 9.32
N LEU A 99 -3.56 5.59 8.70
CA LEU A 99 -4.11 5.74 7.35
C LEU A 99 -5.45 6.48 7.30
N GLN A 100 -6.02 6.86 8.45
CA GLN A 100 -7.38 7.40 8.58
C GLN A 100 -8.42 6.48 7.92
N ASP A 101 -8.26 5.18 8.13
CA ASP A 101 -9.11 4.11 7.59
C ASP A 101 -10.12 3.67 8.66
N ASP A 102 -11.41 3.76 8.34
CA ASP A 102 -12.47 3.30 9.24
C ASP A 102 -12.75 1.80 9.06
N SER A 103 -12.97 1.08 10.15
CA SER A 103 -13.30 -0.35 10.10
C SER A 103 -14.71 -0.61 9.56
N SER A 104 -15.65 0.31 9.76
CA SER A 104 -17.04 0.13 9.32
C SER A 104 -17.20 0.43 7.83
N ASN A 105 -16.39 1.38 7.32
CA ASN A 105 -16.28 1.71 5.91
C ASN A 105 -14.81 1.69 5.45
N PRO A 106 -14.20 0.50 5.27
CA PRO A 106 -12.79 0.38 4.96
C PRO A 106 -12.47 0.90 3.56
N ARG A 107 -11.49 1.79 3.49
CA ARG A 107 -10.89 2.29 2.25
C ARG A 107 -9.64 1.48 1.87
N TYR A 108 -8.86 1.07 2.86
CA TYR A 108 -7.57 0.41 2.65
C TYR A 108 -7.57 -1.04 3.10
N ILE A 109 -7.98 -1.30 4.34
CA ILE A 109 -7.83 -2.60 4.99
C ILE A 109 -9.19 -3.16 5.34
N ARG A 110 -9.63 -4.15 4.56
CA ARG A 110 -10.86 -4.90 4.84
C ARG A 110 -10.59 -6.04 5.80
N THR A 111 -11.43 -6.16 6.83
CA THR A 111 -11.46 -7.33 7.72
C THR A 111 -12.24 -8.45 7.05
N GLU A 112 -11.64 -9.63 6.99
CA GLU A 112 -12.29 -10.87 6.56
C GLU A 112 -12.53 -11.71 7.82
N THR A 113 -13.74 -11.64 8.37
CA THR A 113 -14.07 -12.16 9.71
C THR A 113 -13.64 -13.61 9.89
N GLY A 114 -12.86 -13.86 10.96
CA GLY A 114 -12.33 -15.19 11.29
C GLY A 114 -11.15 -15.65 10.43
N VAL A 115 -10.80 -14.93 9.37
CA VAL A 115 -9.75 -15.34 8.41
C VAL A 115 -8.52 -14.44 8.51
N GLY A 116 -8.70 -13.13 8.38
CA GLY A 116 -7.59 -12.19 8.32
C GLY A 116 -7.94 -10.84 7.70
N TYR A 117 -7.00 -10.28 6.94
CA TYR A 117 -7.11 -8.95 6.38
C TYR A 117 -6.78 -8.93 4.89
N ARG A 118 -7.36 -7.97 4.18
CA ARG A 118 -7.14 -7.76 2.75
C ARG A 118 -6.89 -6.28 2.48
N PHE A 119 -5.83 -5.99 1.73
CA PHE A 119 -5.65 -4.66 1.15
C PHE A 119 -6.51 -4.54 -0.11
N ILE A 120 -7.45 -3.60 -0.14
CA ILE A 120 -8.53 -3.53 -1.14
C ILE A 120 -8.38 -2.40 -2.16
N VAL A 121 -7.26 -1.67 -2.13
CA VAL A 121 -7.04 -0.57 -3.07
C VAL A 121 -6.58 -1.10 -4.43
N GLU A 122 -7.26 -0.65 -5.48
CA GLU A 122 -7.01 -1.03 -6.87
C GLU A 122 -5.87 -0.19 -7.48
N GLN A 123 -4.92 -0.82 -8.20
CA GLN A 123 -3.85 -0.06 -8.86
C GLN A 123 -4.36 0.76 -10.03
N LEU A 124 -3.99 2.04 -10.08
CA LEU A 124 -4.33 2.88 -11.22
C LEU A 124 -3.55 2.56 -12.51
N GLN A 125 -2.57 1.65 -12.53
CA GLN A 125 -1.84 1.30 -13.75
C GLN A 125 -1.46 -0.17 -13.85
N GLN A 126 -2.32 -0.95 -14.51
CA GLN A 126 -1.86 -1.99 -15.45
C GLN A 126 -2.75 -2.13 -16.70
N ALA A 127 -3.55 -1.10 -17.05
CA ALA A 127 -4.34 -1.10 -18.28
C ALA A 127 -3.51 -0.84 -19.56
N ASN A 128 -2.21 -0.53 -19.46
CA ASN A 128 -1.37 -0.13 -20.59
C ASN A 128 -0.07 -0.94 -20.78
N ALA A 129 0.11 -2.09 -20.10
CA ALA A 129 1.30 -2.94 -20.31
C ALA A 129 1.08 -4.10 -21.30
N ASP A 130 -0.16 -4.48 -21.60
CA ASP A 130 -0.47 -5.58 -22.53
C ASP A 130 -0.44 -5.17 -24.02
N ALA A 131 -0.26 -3.88 -24.33
CA ALA A 131 -0.18 -3.39 -25.72
C ALA A 131 1.22 -3.54 -26.36
N ALA A 132 2.23 -4.03 -25.63
CA ALA A 132 3.62 -4.09 -26.09
C ALA A 132 4.14 -5.52 -26.32
N ARG A 133 3.28 -6.48 -26.68
CA ARG A 133 3.76 -7.76 -27.22
C ARG A 133 3.91 -7.64 -28.75
N PRO A 134 5.11 -7.46 -29.32
CA PRO A 134 5.25 -7.54 -30.77
C PRO A 134 4.88 -8.95 -31.22
N SER A 135 3.87 -9.01 -32.08
CA SER A 135 3.47 -10.17 -32.86
C SER A 135 4.70 -10.76 -33.55
N LYS A 136 5.12 -11.96 -33.15
CA LYS A 136 6.01 -12.79 -33.97
C LYS A 136 5.16 -13.37 -35.11
N ASN A 137 4.90 -12.57 -36.13
CA ASN A 137 4.46 -13.01 -37.44
C ASN A 137 4.96 -12.02 -38.50
N ALA A 138 6.25 -12.14 -38.82
CA ALA A 138 6.84 -11.57 -40.04
C ALA A 138 8.18 -12.28 -40.31
N ALA A 139 8.12 -13.53 -40.80
CA ALA A 139 9.22 -14.17 -41.51
C ALA A 139 8.69 -15.27 -42.44
N LEU A 140 8.03 -14.83 -43.51
CA LEU A 140 7.86 -15.59 -44.75
C LEU A 140 8.57 -14.78 -45.83
N SER A 141 9.77 -15.20 -46.21
CA SER A 141 10.38 -14.87 -47.49
C SER A 141 11.66 -15.68 -47.70
N ARG A 142 11.54 -16.84 -48.37
CA ARG A 142 12.40 -17.32 -49.46
C ARG A 142 11.90 -18.65 -49.99
#